data_AF-A0A1G1LW10-F1
#
_entry.id   AF-A0A1G1LW10-F1
#
_cell.length_a   1.000
_cell.length_b   1.000
_cell.length_c   1.000
_cell.angle_alpha   90.00
_cell.angle_beta   90.00
_cell.angle_gamma   90.00
#
_symmetry.space_group_name_H-M   'P 1'
#
loop_
_entity.id
_entity.type
_entity.pdbx_description
1 polymer ?
#
loop_
_entity_poly.entity_id
_entity_poly.type
_entity_poly.pdbx_seq_one_letter_code
_entity_poly.pdbx_strand_id
1 'polypeptide(L)'
;MGKWLNGLRAAAWAGAVVILAASAVSAAPYELTESEVMELAQFTSPDVSLFGVKLGDSEAKVKDNLIKIKIPGVRVDVQDVFVMVFDKRNPGNVMAGVRLMDGKVDYIFITQRFAHLATGVFRLVLRGEGIDEARKLLGKEEFAEDQTTFTKLNYKGGTMVILFNGRDITVEFNTGT
;
A
#
# COMPACT_ATOMS: atom_id res chain seq x y z
N MET A 1 41.08 -50.16 -19.41
CA MET A 1 41.44 -50.27 -20.85
C MET A 1 40.12 -50.29 -21.64
N GLY A 2 39.62 -49.14 -22.12
CA GLY A 2 39.69 -48.66 -23.54
C GLY A 2 38.55 -49.29 -24.36
N LYS A 3 37.63 -48.62 -25.07
CA LYS A 3 37.62 -47.41 -25.93
C LYS A 3 36.13 -47.00 -26.11
N TRP A 4 35.67 -45.75 -25.93
CA TRP A 4 35.64 -44.58 -26.83
C TRP A 4 35.14 -44.80 -28.30
N LEU A 5 33.93 -44.24 -28.52
CA LEU A 5 33.33 -43.58 -29.71
C LEU A 5 32.81 -44.34 -30.95
N ASN A 6 31.52 -44.10 -31.23
CA ASN A 6 30.89 -43.57 -32.48
C ASN A 6 29.46 -44.13 -32.57
N GLY A 7 28.38 -43.41 -32.86
CA GLY A 7 28.21 -42.06 -33.35
C GLY A 7 26.72 -41.68 -33.37
N LEU A 8 26.53 -40.39 -33.56
CA LEU A 8 25.32 -39.56 -33.56
C LEU A 8 24.15 -40.02 -34.45
N ARG A 9 22.93 -39.57 -34.07
CA ARG A 9 21.67 -39.32 -34.84
C ARG A 9 20.54 -40.34 -34.60
N ALA A 10 19.28 -39.97 -34.36
CA ALA A 10 18.62 -38.68 -34.22
C ALA A 10 17.19 -38.85 -33.67
N ALA A 11 16.76 -37.86 -32.87
CA ALA A 11 15.45 -37.20 -32.82
C ALA A 11 14.14 -38.00 -32.61
N ALA A 12 13.46 -37.71 -31.49
CA ALA A 12 12.04 -37.30 -31.42
C ALA A 12 11.66 -37.07 -29.93
N TRP A 13 11.72 -35.84 -29.41
CA TRP A 13 10.64 -34.85 -29.30
C TRP A 13 9.58 -35.12 -28.21
N ALA A 14 9.19 -34.03 -27.53
CA ALA A 14 8.12 -33.82 -26.54
C ALA A 14 8.44 -34.27 -25.09
N GLY A 15 8.44 -33.41 -24.08
CA GLY A 15 8.17 -31.97 -23.98
C GLY A 15 8.46 -31.60 -22.53
N ALA A 16 9.35 -30.65 -22.31
CA ALA A 16 9.70 -30.19 -20.98
C ALA A 16 8.52 -29.39 -20.41
N VAL A 17 7.78 -29.99 -19.48
CA VAL A 17 6.82 -29.28 -18.63
C VAL A 17 7.65 -28.55 -17.57
N VAL A 18 8.14 -27.36 -17.93
CA VAL A 18 8.66 -26.40 -16.96
C VAL A 18 7.44 -25.69 -16.37
N ILE A 19 6.97 -26.16 -15.22
CA ILE A 19 6.04 -25.38 -14.40
C ILE A 19 6.87 -24.25 -13.79
N LEU A 20 6.89 -23.11 -14.50
CA LEU A 20 7.17 -21.82 -13.90
C LEU A 20 6.05 -21.57 -12.88
N ALA A 21 6.29 -21.98 -11.64
CA ALA A 21 5.51 -21.52 -10.51
C ALA A 21 5.59 -19.98 -10.53
N ALA A 22 4.41 -19.39 -10.54
CA ALA A 22 4.11 -17.99 -10.74
C ALA A 22 5.21 -17.05 -10.22
N SER A 23 5.59 -16.10 -11.06
CA SER A 23 6.21 -14.85 -10.63
C SER A 23 5.44 -14.35 -9.41
N ALA A 24 6.10 -14.39 -8.24
CA ALA A 24 5.70 -13.56 -7.13
C ALA A 24 5.65 -12.14 -7.70
N VAL A 25 4.43 -11.62 -7.87
CA VAL A 25 4.22 -10.18 -8.01
C VAL A 25 4.58 -9.63 -6.65
N SER A 26 5.89 -9.52 -6.41
CA SER A 26 6.43 -8.78 -5.30
C SER A 26 6.09 -7.34 -5.63
N ALA A 27 5.06 -6.82 -4.99
CA ALA A 27 4.82 -5.39 -4.93
C ALA A 27 6.16 -4.67 -4.77
N ALA A 28 6.35 -3.62 -5.54
CA ALA A 28 7.51 -2.79 -5.32
C ALA A 28 7.48 -2.30 -3.86
N PRO A 29 8.63 -2.06 -3.22
CA PRO A 29 8.69 -1.82 -1.76
C PRO A 29 7.89 -0.61 -1.27
N TYR A 30 7.27 0.16 -2.16
CA TYR A 30 6.56 1.40 -1.93
C TYR A 30 5.05 1.32 -2.19
N GLU A 31 4.54 0.16 -2.62
CA GLU A 31 3.12 0.03 -2.97
C GLU A 31 2.25 -0.01 -1.70
N LEU A 32 1.06 0.58 -1.83
CA LEU A 32 0.04 0.63 -0.78
C LEU A 32 -0.59 -0.72 -0.45
N THR A 33 -0.56 -1.62 -1.41
CA THR A 33 -1.13 -2.96 -1.32
C THR A 33 -0.13 -3.89 -1.99
N GLU A 34 -0.02 -5.13 -1.50
CA GLU A 34 0.85 -6.15 -2.11
C GLU A 34 0.41 -6.54 -3.53
N SER A 35 -0.79 -6.12 -3.93
CA SER A 35 -1.36 -6.33 -5.26
C SER A 35 -2.12 -5.09 -5.70
N GLU A 36 -2.10 -4.79 -6.99
CA GLU A 36 -2.90 -3.70 -7.55
C GLU A 36 -4.40 -4.00 -7.40
N VAL A 37 -5.10 -3.25 -6.56
CA VAL A 37 -6.55 -3.37 -6.34
C VAL A 37 -7.28 -2.36 -7.21
N MET A 38 -8.16 -2.82 -8.09
CA MET A 38 -8.96 -1.93 -8.96
C MET A 38 -10.38 -1.68 -8.42
N GLU A 39 -10.89 -2.56 -7.57
CA GLU A 39 -12.25 -2.48 -7.03
C GLU A 39 -12.26 -2.61 -5.51
N LEU A 40 -13.03 -1.76 -4.83
CA LEU A 40 -13.13 -1.77 -3.38
C LEU A 40 -13.70 -3.09 -2.83
N ALA A 41 -14.52 -3.81 -3.59
CA ALA A 41 -15.08 -5.09 -3.17
C ALA A 41 -13.99 -6.16 -2.94
N GLN A 42 -12.89 -6.09 -3.68
CA GLN A 42 -11.78 -7.06 -3.64
C GLN A 42 -10.75 -6.72 -2.56
N PHE A 43 -11.03 -5.71 -1.73
CA PHE A 43 -10.11 -5.12 -0.78
C PHE A 43 -10.54 -5.33 0.67
N THR A 44 -9.57 -5.63 1.53
CA THR A 44 -9.72 -5.57 2.98
C THR A 44 -8.63 -4.69 3.60
N SER A 45 -8.97 -3.90 4.64
CA SER A 45 -8.00 -3.01 5.30
C SER A 45 -6.71 -3.69 5.79
N PRO A 46 -6.73 -4.96 6.26
CA PRO A 46 -5.51 -5.70 6.60
C PRO A 46 -4.53 -5.92 5.45
N ASP A 47 -4.96 -5.83 4.20
CA ASP A 47 -4.10 -6.03 3.02
C ASP A 47 -3.26 -4.79 2.69
N VAL A 48 -3.55 -3.64 3.32
CA VAL A 48 -2.79 -2.40 3.13
C VAL A 48 -1.42 -2.54 3.77
N SER A 49 -0.40 -2.19 2.98
CA SER A 49 0.96 -2.10 3.42
C SER A 49 1.56 -0.73 3.12
N LEU A 50 2.26 -0.16 4.09
CA LEU A 50 3.13 1.00 3.91
C LEU A 50 4.57 0.55 4.06
N PHE A 51 5.28 0.38 2.94
CA PHE A 51 6.64 -0.16 2.90
C PHE A 51 6.82 -1.48 3.67
N GLY A 52 5.89 -2.43 3.47
CA GLY A 52 5.93 -3.73 4.13
C GLY A 52 5.41 -3.74 5.58
N VAL A 53 4.87 -2.62 6.08
CA VAL A 53 4.19 -2.52 7.37
C VAL A 53 2.68 -2.52 7.16
N LYS A 54 1.96 -3.43 7.83
CA LYS A 54 0.50 -3.58 7.78
C LYS A 54 -0.15 -3.27 9.14
N LEU A 55 -1.47 -3.15 9.16
CA LEU A 55 -2.24 -3.11 10.40
C LEU A 55 -1.98 -4.38 11.23
N GLY A 56 -1.83 -4.22 12.54
CA GLY A 56 -1.51 -5.28 13.51
C GLY A 56 -0.03 -5.64 13.64
N ASP A 57 0.84 -5.13 12.76
CA ASP A 57 2.28 -5.37 12.84
C ASP A 57 2.88 -4.78 14.12
N SER A 58 3.96 -5.39 14.62
CA SER A 58 4.62 -4.95 15.84
C SER A 58 5.49 -3.70 15.61
N GLU A 59 5.72 -2.96 16.69
CA GLU A 59 6.69 -1.85 16.71
C GLU A 59 8.09 -2.29 16.22
N ALA A 60 8.51 -3.53 16.50
CA ALA A 60 9.79 -4.04 16.01
C ALA A 60 9.84 -4.09 14.48
N LYS A 61 8.76 -4.55 13.82
CA LYS A 61 8.67 -4.59 12.37
C LYS A 61 8.62 -3.18 11.76
N VAL A 62 7.95 -2.24 12.41
CA VAL A 62 7.99 -0.81 12.03
C VAL A 62 9.40 -0.26 12.08
N LYS A 63 10.14 -0.54 13.16
CA LYS A 63 11.55 -0.12 13.30
C LYS A 63 12.41 -0.69 12.19
N ASP A 64 12.24 -1.96 11.87
CA ASP A 64 13.05 -2.62 10.85
C ASP A 64 12.73 -2.10 9.44
N ASN A 65 11.45 -1.92 9.10
CA ASN A 65 11.05 -1.61 7.73
C ASN A 65 10.94 -0.12 7.41
N LEU A 66 10.51 0.73 8.35
CA LEU A 66 10.34 2.17 8.10
C LEU A 66 11.51 2.99 8.64
N ILE A 67 12.09 2.62 9.79
CA ILE A 67 13.10 3.47 10.45
C ILE A 67 14.52 3.08 10.04
N LYS A 68 14.86 1.79 10.06
CA LYS A 68 16.23 1.33 9.75
C LYS A 68 16.52 1.29 8.25
N ILE A 69 15.53 0.89 7.44
CA ILE A 69 15.72 0.84 5.99
C ILE A 69 15.74 2.25 5.42
N LYS A 70 16.84 2.60 4.75
CA LYS A 70 16.93 3.85 3.99
C LYS A 70 16.09 3.72 2.72
N ILE A 71 14.85 4.16 2.79
CA ILE A 71 13.97 4.28 1.62
C ILE A 71 14.49 5.45 0.75
N PRO A 72 14.83 5.21 -0.54
CA PRO A 72 15.25 6.27 -1.45
C PRO A 72 14.19 7.36 -1.58
N GLY A 73 14.61 8.64 -1.58
CA GLY A 73 13.68 9.77 -1.72
C GLY A 73 12.78 10.07 -0.51
N VAL A 74 12.80 9.23 0.52
CA VAL A 74 11.93 9.36 1.70
C VAL A 74 12.73 9.72 2.95
N ARG A 75 12.19 10.63 3.77
CA ARG A 75 12.63 10.87 5.15
C ARG A 75 11.58 10.29 6.09
N VAL A 76 12.03 9.64 7.17
CA VAL A 76 11.15 9.11 8.20
C VAL A 76 11.44 9.82 9.51
N ASP A 77 10.39 10.35 10.14
CA ASP A 77 10.46 10.98 11.45
C ASP A 77 9.49 10.28 12.41
N VAL A 78 9.90 10.14 13.67
CA VAL A 78 9.05 9.60 14.73
C VAL A 78 8.57 10.74 15.60
N GLN A 79 7.25 10.84 15.81
CA GLN A 79 6.62 11.84 16.67
C GLN A 79 5.61 11.15 17.58
N ASP A 80 5.98 10.99 18.85
CA ASP A 80 5.20 10.26 19.85
C ASP A 80 4.84 8.85 19.36
N VAL A 81 3.56 8.55 19.18
CA VAL A 81 3.06 7.26 18.67
C VAL A 81 3.07 7.14 17.14
N PHE A 82 3.43 8.20 16.41
CA PHE A 82 3.42 8.19 14.95
C PHE A 82 4.82 8.01 14.36
N VAL A 83 4.90 7.18 13.31
CA VAL A 83 6.06 7.10 12.42
C VAL A 83 5.64 7.64 11.06
N MET A 84 6.17 8.81 10.71
CA MET A 84 5.74 9.61 9.58
C MET A 84 6.76 9.61 8.45
N VAL A 85 6.25 9.60 7.23
CA VAL A 85 6.99 9.49 5.97
C VAL A 85 6.84 10.79 5.19
N PHE A 86 7.96 11.39 4.82
CA PHE A 86 8.06 12.67 4.09
C PHE A 86 8.84 12.50 2.79
N ASP A 87 8.54 13.33 1.79
CA ASP A 87 9.39 13.47 0.61
C ASP A 87 10.66 14.23 1.01
N LYS A 88 11.84 13.67 0.75
CA LYS A 88 13.11 14.39 0.98
C LYS A 88 13.22 15.68 0.16
N ARG A 89 12.59 15.73 -1.02
CA ARG A 89 12.59 16.91 -1.90
C ARG A 89 11.66 18.00 -1.38
N ASN A 90 10.62 17.63 -0.64
CA ASN A 90 9.66 18.56 -0.07
C ASN A 90 9.19 18.11 1.33
N PRO A 91 10.04 18.27 2.37
CA PRO A 91 9.79 17.72 3.70
C PRO A 91 8.80 18.55 4.54
N GLY A 92 8.17 19.57 3.95
CA GLY A 92 7.28 20.47 4.67
C GLY A 92 5.95 19.85 5.08
N ASN A 93 5.56 18.71 4.47
CA ASN A 93 4.29 18.05 4.74
C ASN A 93 4.42 16.53 4.72
N VAL A 94 3.68 15.86 5.61
CA VAL A 94 3.64 14.39 5.70
C VAL A 94 2.98 13.80 4.46
N MET A 95 3.57 12.74 3.91
CA MET A 95 2.99 11.99 2.79
C MET A 95 2.20 10.77 3.25
N ALA A 96 2.70 10.09 4.28
CA ALA A 96 2.10 8.88 4.82
C ALA A 96 2.60 8.64 6.25
N GLY A 97 2.00 7.71 6.96
CA GLY A 97 2.54 7.27 8.25
C GLY A 97 1.74 6.13 8.86
N VAL A 98 2.29 5.60 9.93
CA VAL A 98 1.63 4.62 10.80
C VAL A 98 1.54 5.17 12.22
N ARG A 99 0.51 4.75 12.96
CA ARG A 99 0.40 4.95 14.40
C ARG A 99 0.64 3.63 15.12
N LEU A 100 1.33 3.69 16.25
CA LEU A 100 1.54 2.59 17.16
C LEU A 100 0.71 2.78 18.43
N MET A 101 -0.21 1.86 18.69
CA MET A 101 -0.96 1.78 19.94
C MET A 101 -0.76 0.39 20.54
N ASP A 102 -0.50 0.31 21.84
CA ASP A 102 -0.24 -0.94 22.56
C ASP A 102 0.84 -1.84 21.88
N GLY A 103 1.87 -1.20 21.31
CA GLY A 103 2.99 -1.86 20.65
C GLY A 103 2.68 -2.41 19.25
N LYS A 104 1.49 -2.11 18.69
CA LYS A 104 1.04 -2.57 17.37
C LYS A 104 0.59 -1.43 16.49
N VAL A 105 0.66 -1.63 15.18
CA VAL A 105 0.13 -0.69 14.19
C VAL A 105 -1.39 -0.78 14.20
N ASP A 106 -2.07 0.28 14.61
CA ASP A 106 -3.53 0.33 14.64
C ASP A 106 -4.13 1.28 13.59
N TYR A 107 -3.27 2.09 12.95
CA TYR A 107 -3.67 3.08 11.98
C TYR A 107 -2.58 3.33 10.94
N ILE A 108 -3.00 3.46 9.68
CA ILE A 108 -2.18 3.85 8.54
C ILE A 108 -2.89 4.99 7.82
N PHE A 109 -2.17 6.04 7.46
CA PHE A 109 -2.70 7.12 6.63
C PHE A 109 -1.76 7.44 5.49
N ILE A 110 -2.34 7.88 4.38
CA ILE A 110 -1.64 8.34 3.18
C ILE A 110 -2.33 9.58 2.63
N THR A 111 -1.56 10.54 2.17
CA THR A 111 -2.06 11.76 1.56
C THR A 111 -1.83 11.74 0.06
N GLN A 112 -2.45 12.66 -0.67
CA GLN A 112 -2.25 12.83 -2.11
C GLN A 112 -0.78 13.01 -2.53
N ARG A 113 0.09 13.44 -1.60
CA ARG A 113 1.53 13.55 -1.86
C ARG A 113 2.16 12.17 -2.10
N PHE A 114 1.59 11.12 -1.51
CA PHE A 114 1.98 9.73 -1.74
C PHE A 114 1.41 9.12 -3.03
N ALA A 115 0.53 9.83 -3.75
CA ALA A 115 -0.20 9.27 -4.91
C ALA A 115 0.68 8.85 -6.09
N HIS A 116 1.97 9.19 -6.09
CA HIS A 116 2.92 8.72 -7.11
C HIS A 116 3.54 7.37 -6.76
N LEU A 117 3.47 6.96 -5.48
CA LEU A 117 3.91 5.65 -4.96
C LEU A 117 2.73 4.70 -4.71
N ALA A 118 1.53 5.26 -4.62
CA ALA A 118 0.27 4.51 -4.57
C ALA A 118 0.01 3.71 -5.86
N THR A 119 -0.72 2.60 -5.72
CA THR A 119 -1.20 1.74 -6.83
C THR A 119 -2.73 1.59 -6.79
N GLY A 120 -3.31 1.09 -7.89
CA GLY A 120 -4.72 0.74 -7.97
C GLY A 120 -5.68 1.90 -7.74
N VAL A 121 -6.86 1.59 -7.19
CA VAL A 121 -7.95 2.55 -6.95
C VAL A 121 -7.52 3.67 -6.00
N PHE A 122 -6.66 3.40 -5.02
CA PHE A 122 -6.17 4.42 -4.09
C PHE A 122 -5.31 5.47 -4.78
N ARG A 123 -4.52 5.07 -5.79
CA ARG A 123 -3.79 6.02 -6.62
C ARG A 123 -4.73 6.98 -7.33
N LEU A 124 -5.85 6.47 -7.85
CA LEU A 124 -6.85 7.26 -8.57
C LEU A 124 -7.55 8.21 -7.60
N VAL A 125 -8.01 7.72 -6.45
CA VAL A 125 -8.67 8.53 -5.42
C VAL A 125 -7.76 9.65 -4.92
N LEU A 126 -6.49 9.34 -4.60
CA LEU A 126 -5.52 10.31 -4.14
C LEU A 126 -5.11 11.35 -5.20
N ARG A 127 -5.36 11.08 -6.48
CA ARG A 127 -5.15 12.02 -7.60
C ARG A 127 -6.42 12.74 -8.03
N GLY A 128 -7.57 12.35 -7.49
CA GLY A 128 -8.86 12.86 -7.89
C GLY A 128 -9.06 14.32 -7.48
N GLU A 129 -10.10 14.92 -8.04
CA GLU A 129 -10.42 16.33 -7.86
C GLU A 129 -11.40 16.59 -6.70
N GLY A 130 -11.96 15.53 -6.09
CA GLY A 130 -12.83 15.67 -4.93
C GLY A 130 -13.75 14.48 -4.66
N ILE A 131 -14.76 14.74 -3.83
CA ILE A 131 -15.71 13.75 -3.30
C ILE A 131 -16.45 12.98 -4.40
N ASP A 132 -16.93 13.69 -5.42
CA ASP A 132 -17.72 13.06 -6.50
C ASP A 132 -16.90 12.07 -7.32
N GLU A 133 -15.61 12.35 -7.54
CA GLU A 133 -14.73 11.42 -8.22
C GLU A 133 -14.41 10.21 -7.34
N ALA A 134 -14.17 10.42 -6.04
CA ALA A 134 -13.98 9.31 -5.11
C ALA A 134 -15.22 8.40 -5.06
N ARG A 135 -16.44 8.95 -5.07
CA ARG A 135 -17.69 8.16 -5.13
C ARG A 135 -17.85 7.39 -6.44
N LYS A 136 -17.39 7.94 -7.56
CA LYS A 136 -17.37 7.22 -8.85
C LYS A 136 -16.40 6.03 -8.81
N LEU A 137 -15.25 6.19 -8.16
CA LEU A 137 -14.20 5.18 -8.08
C LEU A 137 -14.50 4.10 -7.03
N LEU A 138 -15.00 4.49 -5.86
CA LEU A 138 -15.17 3.62 -4.70
C LEU A 138 -16.61 3.13 -4.51
N GLY A 139 -17.56 3.75 -5.22
CA GLY A 139 -18.98 3.57 -4.98
C GLY A 139 -19.49 4.42 -3.83
N LYS A 140 -20.71 4.12 -3.39
CA LYS A 140 -21.35 4.84 -2.29
C LYS A 140 -20.74 4.44 -0.94
N GLU A 141 -20.38 5.44 -0.14
CA GLU A 141 -19.96 5.27 1.24
C GLU A 141 -21.09 4.74 2.13
N GLU A 142 -20.73 4.11 3.25
CA GLU A 142 -21.71 3.64 4.24
C GLU A 142 -22.33 4.81 4.98
N PHE A 143 -21.50 5.78 5.37
CA PHE A 143 -21.91 7.06 5.92
C PHE A 143 -20.84 8.13 5.67
N ALA A 144 -21.26 9.39 5.66
CA ALA A 144 -20.40 10.54 5.56
C ALA A 144 -20.49 11.40 6.82
N GLU A 145 -19.37 11.96 7.26
CA GLU A 145 -19.31 12.98 8.30
C GLU A 145 -18.88 14.30 7.66
N ASP A 146 -19.80 15.25 7.56
CA ASP A 146 -19.52 16.58 7.03
C ASP A 146 -19.34 17.56 8.18
N GLN A 147 -18.16 18.19 8.24
CA GLN A 147 -17.85 19.29 9.14
C GLN A 147 -17.47 20.53 8.33
N THR A 148 -17.45 21.68 9.00
CA THR A 148 -17.11 22.97 8.36
C THR A 148 -15.76 22.95 7.64
N THR A 149 -14.80 22.18 8.15
CA THR A 149 -13.41 22.15 7.65
C THR A 149 -13.07 20.88 6.89
N PHE A 150 -13.86 19.82 7.00
CA PHE A 150 -13.55 18.54 6.36
C PHE A 150 -14.79 17.69 6.12
N THR A 151 -14.68 16.78 5.15
CA THR A 151 -15.64 15.70 4.92
C THR A 151 -14.94 14.36 5.04
N LYS A 152 -15.52 13.42 5.79
CA LYS A 152 -15.09 12.02 5.82
C LYS A 152 -16.11 11.14 5.13
N LEU A 153 -15.63 10.29 4.23
CA LEU A 153 -16.42 9.21 3.62
C LEU A 153 -15.97 7.89 4.24
N ASN A 154 -16.88 7.21 4.94
CA ASN A 154 -16.57 5.98 5.67
C ASN A 154 -17.02 4.76 4.85
N TYR A 155 -16.11 3.80 4.72
CA TYR A 155 -16.32 2.54 4.01
C TYR A 155 -15.87 1.38 4.89
N LYS A 156 -16.36 0.17 4.59
CA LYS A 156 -15.89 -1.08 5.21
C LYS A 156 -16.07 -1.09 6.73
N GLY A 157 -17.22 -0.65 7.24
CA GLY A 157 -17.47 -0.53 8.67
C GLY A 157 -16.62 0.53 9.36
N GLY A 158 -16.14 1.54 8.63
CA GLY A 158 -15.28 2.60 9.15
C GLY A 158 -13.79 2.24 9.22
N THR A 159 -13.40 1.04 8.77
CA THR A 159 -11.97 0.64 8.72
C THR A 159 -11.22 1.23 7.54
N MET A 160 -11.94 1.87 6.61
CA MET A 160 -11.39 2.66 5.52
C MET A 160 -12.12 4.00 5.43
N VAL A 161 -11.37 5.10 5.48
CA VAL A 161 -11.93 6.45 5.45
C VAL A 161 -11.23 7.28 4.38
N ILE A 162 -12.00 8.02 3.59
CA ILE A 162 -11.47 9.05 2.69
C ILE A 162 -11.79 10.41 3.32
N LEU A 163 -10.75 11.11 3.75
CA LEU A 163 -10.84 12.43 4.35
C LEU A 163 -10.51 13.50 3.30
N PHE A 164 -11.42 14.44 3.13
CA PHE A 164 -11.24 15.65 2.32
C PHE A 164 -11.13 16.86 3.24
N ASN A 165 -10.02 17.59 3.17
CA ASN A 165 -9.82 18.87 3.86
C ASN A 165 -9.43 19.93 2.82
N GLY A 166 -10.41 20.71 2.37
CA GLY A 166 -10.24 21.59 1.22
C GLY A 166 -9.88 20.78 -0.04
N ARG A 167 -8.64 20.94 -0.53
CA ARG A 167 -8.10 20.16 -1.68
C ARG A 167 -7.18 19.03 -1.26
N ASP A 168 -6.90 18.86 0.03
CA ASP A 168 -6.08 17.76 0.52
C ASP A 168 -6.95 16.51 0.70
N ILE A 169 -6.54 15.42 0.07
CA ILE A 169 -7.15 14.10 0.18
C ILE A 169 -6.23 13.20 1.00
N THR A 170 -6.80 12.55 2.01
CA THR A 170 -6.16 11.52 2.81
C THR A 170 -6.99 10.25 2.75
N VAL A 171 -6.33 9.10 2.57
CA VAL A 171 -6.94 7.78 2.76
C VAL A 171 -6.40 7.22 4.06
N GLU A 172 -7.29 6.72 4.89
CA GLU A 172 -7.00 6.23 6.23
C GLU A 172 -7.50 4.80 6.38
N PHE A 173 -6.72 3.99 7.09
CA PHE A 173 -7.03 2.61 7.42
C PHE A 173 -6.81 2.38 8.90
N ASN A 174 -7.72 1.65 9.54
CA ASN A 174 -7.62 1.28 10.94
C ASN A 174 -8.09 -0.17 11.15
N THR A 175 -7.80 -0.74 12.31
CA THR A 175 -8.14 -2.14 12.63
C THR A 175 -9.64 -2.41 12.80
N GLY A 176 -10.49 -1.39 12.77
CA GLY A 176 -11.86 -1.48 13.26
C GLY A 176 -11.91 -1.59 14.79
N THR A 177 -13.03 -1.18 15.37
CA THR A 177 -13.38 -1.45 16.78
C THR A 177 -13.90 -2.86 16.97
#